data_AF-A0A1H7TED7-F1
#
_entry.id   AF-A0A1H7TED7-F1
#
_cell.length_a   1.000
_cell.length_b   1.000
_cell.length_c   1.000
_cell.angle_alpha   90.00
_cell.angle_beta   90.00
_cell.angle_gamma   90.00
#
_symmetry.space_group_name_H-M   'P 1'
#
loop_
_entity.id
_entity.type
_entity.pdbx_description
1 polymer ?
#
loop_
_entity_poly.entity_id
_entity_poly.type
_entity_poly.pdbx_seq_one_letter_code
_entity_poly.pdbx_strand_id
1 'polypeptide(L)' 'MRRYNFWSPILLIAVALIVRGLVTNLGVLFGMSHDAASNIAIVAMLIAALIMFNRMTKAKRK' A
#
# COMPACT_ATOMS: atom_id res chain seq x y z
N MET A 1 18.38 -2.98 24.88
CA MET A 1 17.07 -2.45 24.44
C MET A 1 17.06 -2.39 22.92
N ARG A 2 16.36 -3.32 22.26
CA ARG A 2 16.35 -3.46 20.80
C ARG A 2 15.68 -2.23 20.17
N ARG A 3 16.44 -1.44 19.38
CA ARG A 3 15.92 -0.30 18.60
C ARG A 3 14.75 -0.77 17.73
N TYR A 4 13.53 -0.42 18.11
CA TYR A 4 12.36 -0.61 17.27
C TYR A 4 12.55 0.24 16.01
N ASN A 5 12.73 -0.41 14.86
CA ASN A 5 12.91 0.28 13.59
C ASN A 5 11.55 0.76 13.08
N PHE A 6 11.09 1.92 13.57
CA PHE A 6 9.84 2.58 13.14
C PHE A 6 9.81 2.89 11.63
N TRP A 7 10.97 2.85 10.97
CA TRP A 7 11.08 2.87 9.51
C TRP A 7 10.25 1.79 8.81
N SER A 8 10.10 0.60 9.42
CA SER A 8 9.32 -0.49 8.81
C SER A 8 7.83 -0.17 8.68
N PRO A 9 7.11 0.23 9.74
CA PRO A 9 5.70 0.61 9.64
C PRO A 9 5.49 1.90 8.83
N ILE A 10 6.42 2.86 8.86
CA ILE A 10 6.30 4.09 8.06
C ILE A 10 6.31 3.78 6.55
N LEU A 11 7.21 2.89 6.10
CA LEU A 11 7.26 2.47 4.70
C LEU A 11 5.99 1.75 4.26
N LEU A 12 5.36 0.97 5.15
CA LEU A 12 4.08 0.32 4.87
C LEU A 12 2.96 1.34 4.61
N ILE A 13 2.85 2.34 5.48
CA ILE A 13 1.83 3.39 5.35
C ILE A 13 2.09 4.21 4.09
N ALA A 14 3.34 4.58 3.82
CA ALA A 14 3.71 5.33 2.61
C ALA A 14 3.33 4.58 1.33
N VAL A 15 3.70 3.29 1.22
CA VAL A 15 3.35 2.46 0.05
C VAL A 15 1.84 2.33 -0.10
N ALA A 16 1.11 2.10 0.99
CA ALA A 16 -0.34 1.99 0.95
C ALA A 16 -1.00 3.27 0.39
N LEU A 17 -0.58 4.45 0.87
CA LEU A 17 -1.07 5.73 0.40
C LEU A 17 -0.73 5.99 -1.08
N ILE A 18 0.49 5.65 -1.50
CA ILE A 18 0.92 5.78 -2.89
C ILE A 18 0.07 4.88 -3.80
N VAL A 19 -0.10 3.61 -3.45
CA VAL A 19 -0.91 2.66 -4.24
C VAL A 19 -2.34 3.14 -4.36
N ARG A 20 -2.95 3.64 -3.27
CA ARG A 20 -4.31 4.18 -3.32
C ARG A 20 -4.42 5.35 -4.30
N GLY A 21 -3.54 6.34 -4.21
CA GLY A 21 -3.56 7.49 -5.11
C GLY A 21 -3.32 7.09 -6.57
N LEU A 22 -2.40 6.17 -6.80
CA LEU A 22 -2.02 5.69 -8.14
C LEU A 22 -3.17 4.91 -8.79
N VAL A 23 -3.81 4.00 -8.06
CA VAL A 23 -4.95 3.22 -8.56
C VAL A 23 -6.18 4.11 -8.79
N THR A 24 -6.43 5.07 -7.89
CA THR A 24 -7.56 6.01 -8.06
C THR A 24 -7.36 6.88 -9.29
N ASN A 25 -6.16 7.46 -9.46
CA ASN A 25 -5.84 8.31 -10.61
C ASN A 25 -5.85 7.52 -11.92
N LEU A 26 -5.27 6.33 -11.95
CA LEU A 26 -5.34 5.45 -13.11
C LEU A 26 -6.79 5.08 -13.43
N GLY A 27 -7.58 4.71 -12.42
CA GLY A 27 -8.97 4.34 -12.63
C GLY A 27 -9.81 5.46 -13.25
N VAL A 28 -9.62 6.68 -12.77
CA VAL A 28 -10.24 7.88 -13.35
C VAL A 28 -9.72 8.16 -14.76
N LEU A 29 -8.41 8.01 -15.03
CA LEU A 29 -7.83 8.17 -16.37
C LEU A 29 -8.35 7.15 -17.37
N PHE A 30 -8.68 5.94 -16.93
CA PHE A 30 -9.31 4.90 -17.75
C PHE A 30 -10.83 5.10 -17.91
N GLY A 31 -11.40 6.21 -17.42
CA GLY A 31 -12.81 6.54 -17.57
C GLY A 31 -13.74 5.88 -16.55
N MET A 32 -13.21 5.30 -15.47
CA MET A 32 -14.06 4.82 -14.36
C MET A 32 -14.59 5.98 -13.53
N SER A 33 -15.80 5.80 -12.98
CA SER A 33 -16.33 6.72 -11.97
C SER A 33 -15.43 6.75 -10.73
N HIS A 34 -15.38 7.91 -10.06
CA HIS A 34 -14.53 8.10 -8.89
C HIS A 34 -14.85 7.08 -7.77
N ASP A 35 -16.13 6.73 -7.59
CA ASP A 35 -16.57 5.73 -6.61
C ASP A 35 -16.06 4.33 -6.94
N ALA A 36 -16.15 3.91 -8.21
CA ALA A 36 -15.63 2.62 -8.64
C ALA A 36 -14.10 2.54 -8.48
N ALA A 37 -13.39 3.59 -8.87
CA ALA A 37 -11.94 3.69 -8.73
C ALA A 37 -11.51 3.69 -7.25
N SER A 38 -12.24 4.37 -6.36
CA SER A 38 -11.97 4.41 -4.92
C SER A 38 -12.15 3.02 -4.27
N ASN A 39 -13.22 2.31 -4.62
CA ASN A 39 -13.46 0.95 -4.11
C ASN A 39 -12.34 -0.02 -4.53
N ILE A 40 -11.91 0.04 -5.80
CA ILE A 40 -10.80 -0.77 -6.31
C ILE A 40 -9.48 -0.37 -5.63
N ALA A 41 -9.25 0.93 -5.43
CA ALA A 41 -8.05 1.44 -4.78
C ALA A 41 -7.93 0.99 -3.31
N ILE A 42 -9.05 0.86 -2.58
CA ILE A 42 -9.07 0.33 -1.21
C ILE A 42 -8.63 -1.13 -1.17
N VAL A 43 -9.17 -1.96 -2.09
CA VAL A 43 -8.78 -3.38 -2.19
C VAL A 43 -7.31 -3.51 -2.58
N ALA A 44 -6.85 -2.73 -3.55
CA ALA A 44 -5.45 -2.70 -3.97
C ALA A 44 -4.51 -2.25 -2.83
N MET A 45 -4.92 -1.26 -2.03
CA MET A 45 -4.19 -0.77 -0.86
C MET A 45 -4.02 -1.87 0.20
N LEU A 46 -5.08 -2.63 0.51
CA LEU A 46 -5.04 -3.76 1.45
C LEU A 46 -4.08 -4.85 0.97
N ILE A 47 -4.17 -5.25 -0.29
CA ILE A 47 -3.29 -6.27 -0.88
C ILE A 47 -1.82 -5.79 -0.85
N ALA A 48 -1.56 -4.55 -1.26
CA ALA A 48 -0.21 -3.98 -1.25
C ALA A 48 0.38 -3.92 0.17
N ALA A 49 -0.42 -3.52 1.16
CA ALA A 49 -0.01 -3.50 2.56
C ALA A 49 0.37 -4.90 3.07
N LEU A 50 -0.43 -5.92 2.76
CA LEU A 50 -0.15 -7.32 3.14
C LEU A 50 1.11 -7.87 2.47
N ILE A 51 1.27 -7.65 1.16
CA ILE A 51 2.46 -8.07 0.41
C ILE A 51 3.70 -7.41 1.02
N MET A 52 3.64 -6.10 1.27
CA MET A 52 4.78 -5.36 1.78
C MET A 52 5.10 -5.74 3.22
N PHE A 53 4.09 -6.01 4.05
CA PHE A 53 4.28 -6.52 5.40
C PHE A 53 5.01 -7.87 5.38
N ASN A 54 4.57 -8.80 4.53
CA ASN A 54 5.25 -10.08 4.32
C ASN A 54 6.68 -9.91 3.80
N ARG A 55 6.91 -8.99 2.86
CA ARG A 55 8.24 -8.69 2.30
C ARG A 55 9.20 -8.15 3.37
N MET A 56 8.75 -7.21 4.20
CA MET A 56 9.57 -6.65 5.28
C MET A 56 9.87 -7.67 6.38
N THR A 57 8.93 -8.58 6.64
CA THR A 57 9.11 -9.65 7.62
C THR A 57 10.10 -10.71 7.12
N LYS A 58 10.09 -11.03 5.82
CA LYS A 58 11.13 -11.89 5.20
C LYS A 58 12.51 -11.22 5.15
N ALA A 59 12.59 -9.91 4.90
CA ALA A 59 13.85 -9.18 4.86
C ALA A 59 14.60 -9.14 6.21
N LYS A 60 13.89 -9.28 7.33
CA LYS A 60 14.50 -9.37 8.68
C LYS A 60 14.94 -10.78 9.10
N ARG A 61 14.66 -11.81 8.29
CA ARG A 61 14.94 -13.23 8.62
C ARG A 61 16.27 -13.74 8.02
N LYS A 62 17.04 -12.87 7.36
CA LYS A 62 18.44 -13.10 6.98
C LYS A 62 19.34 -12.31 7.92
#